data_AF-A0A7C7GLC6-F1
#
_entry.id   AF-A0A7C7GLC6-F1
#
_cell.length_a   1.000
_cell.length_b   1.000
_cell.length_c   1.000
_cell.angle_alpha   90.00
_cell.angle_beta   90.00
_cell.angle_gamma   90.00
#
_symmetry.space_group_name_H-M   'P 1'
#
loop_
_entity.id
_entity.type
_entity.pdbx_description
1 polymer ?
#
loop_
_entity_poly.entity_id
_entity_poly.type
_entity_poly.pdbx_seq_one_letter_code
_entity_poly.pdbx_strand_id
1 'polypeptide(L)'
;MDKDYLNRVFIYKDGVLYNKIYRGSRSPEGSLAGWFDESSGYHRISIDKKLFKRSRAVWIMHNGSIPDDYQIDHINRVKDDDRLDNLRLLTHQENQFNKKGKGYTYCKQACKFKARINVENKEIYLGYFDTEQEARLAYLEAKTEHHIIRGMQ
;
A
#
# COMPACT_ATOMS: atom_id res chain seq x y z
N MET A 1 9.43 -2.40 -15.26
CA MET A 1 8.59 -3.56 -15.63
C MET A 1 7.71 -3.05 -16.75
N ASP A 2 7.78 -3.69 -17.92
CA ASP A 2 7.17 -3.17 -19.15
C ASP A 2 5.76 -3.74 -19.38
N LYS A 3 4.81 -2.89 -19.80
CA LYS A 3 3.39 -3.27 -19.97
C LYS A 3 3.21 -4.29 -21.08
N ASP A 4 3.85 -4.07 -22.22
CA ASP A 4 3.72 -4.93 -23.39
C ASP A 4 4.32 -6.31 -23.11
N TYR A 5 5.47 -6.34 -22.45
CA TYR A 5 6.06 -7.57 -21.97
C TYR A 5 5.12 -8.33 -21.02
N LEU A 6 4.52 -7.66 -20.02
CA LEU A 6 3.60 -8.31 -19.08
C LEU A 6 2.38 -8.92 -19.80
N ASN A 7 1.77 -8.18 -20.73
CA ASN A 7 0.62 -8.64 -21.52
C ASN A 7 0.97 -9.76 -22.52
N ARG A 8 2.24 -9.85 -22.92
CA ARG A 8 2.76 -10.97 -23.71
C ARG A 8 2.91 -12.25 -22.89
N VAL A 9 3.31 -12.14 -21.62
CA VAL A 9 3.67 -13.32 -20.80
C VAL A 9 2.63 -13.74 -19.78
N PHE A 10 1.63 -12.91 -19.49
CA PHE A 10 0.56 -13.23 -18.54
C PHE A 10 -0.84 -13.02 -19.11
N ILE A 11 -1.80 -13.75 -18.53
CA ILE A 11 -3.24 -13.53 -18.67
C ILE A 11 -3.76 -13.08 -17.30
N TYR A 12 -4.46 -11.95 -17.25
CA TYR A 12 -5.18 -11.50 -16.07
C TYR A 12 -6.62 -12.03 -16.06
N LYS A 13 -7.06 -12.53 -14.91
CA LYS A 13 -8.45 -12.92 -14.66
C LYS A 13 -8.77 -12.70 -13.17
N ASP A 14 -9.70 -11.80 -12.88
CA ASP A 14 -10.27 -11.58 -11.54
C ASP A 14 -9.23 -11.43 -10.40
N GLY A 15 -8.21 -10.60 -10.61
CA GLY A 15 -7.14 -10.39 -9.62
C GLY A 15 -6.00 -11.40 -9.69
N VAL A 16 -6.10 -12.40 -10.56
CA VAL A 16 -5.14 -13.49 -10.67
C VAL A 16 -4.40 -13.42 -12.00
N LEU A 17 -3.10 -13.76 -11.97
CA LEU A 17 -2.27 -13.88 -13.17
C LEU A 17 -1.97 -15.35 -13.47
N TYR A 18 -2.07 -15.71 -14.74
CA TYR A 18 -1.70 -17.02 -15.28
C TYR A 18 -0.59 -16.86 -16.31
N ASN A 19 0.34 -17.81 -16.39
CA ASN A 19 1.39 -17.79 -17.42
C ASN A 19 0.76 -18.00 -18.80
N LYS A 20 0.93 -17.04 -19.70
CA LYS A 20 0.44 -17.11 -21.09
C LYS A 20 1.34 -17.94 -22.00
N ILE A 21 2.61 -18.09 -21.61
CA ILE A 21 3.62 -18.85 -22.34
C ILE A 21 4.42 -19.70 -21.35
N TYR A 22 5.09 -20.73 -21.85
CA TYR A 22 6.09 -21.46 -21.07
C TYR A 22 7.26 -20.54 -20.71
N ARG A 23 7.58 -20.44 -19.41
CA ARG A 23 8.71 -19.65 -18.89
C ARG A 23 9.75 -20.48 -18.15
N GLY A 24 9.50 -21.78 -18.00
CA GLY A 24 10.36 -22.73 -17.29
C GLY A 24 9.55 -23.83 -16.64
N SER A 25 10.23 -24.84 -16.11
CA SER A 25 9.58 -26.01 -15.48
C SER A 25 8.69 -25.65 -14.29
N ARG A 26 8.99 -24.56 -13.58
CA ARG A 26 8.18 -24.01 -12.47
C ARG A 26 7.13 -23.00 -12.91
N SER A 27 7.01 -22.72 -14.20
CA SER A 27 6.06 -21.76 -14.76
C SER A 27 5.62 -22.21 -16.17
N PRO A 28 4.96 -23.39 -16.26
CA PRO A 28 4.40 -23.85 -17.53
C PRO A 28 3.25 -22.95 -17.97
N GLU A 29 2.95 -23.00 -19.27
CA GLU A 29 1.82 -22.28 -19.85
C GLU A 29 0.49 -22.70 -19.18
N GLY A 30 -0.39 -21.73 -18.96
CA GLY A 30 -1.68 -21.89 -18.29
C GLY A 30 -1.61 -21.98 -16.76
N SER A 31 -0.44 -22.16 -16.16
CA SER A 31 -0.32 -22.28 -14.70
C SER A 31 -0.53 -20.95 -13.99
N LEU A 32 -0.92 -21.00 -12.71
CA LEU A 32 -0.91 -19.83 -11.83
C LEU A 32 0.49 -19.19 -11.84
N ALA A 33 0.55 -17.86 -11.98
CA ALA A 33 1.79 -17.12 -11.89
C ALA A 33 2.04 -16.69 -10.44
N GLY A 34 3.16 -17.16 -9.89
CA GLY A 34 3.62 -16.73 -8.57
C GLY A 34 3.15 -17.60 -7.40
N TRP A 35 3.26 -17.06 -6.19
CA TRP A 35 2.90 -17.73 -4.95
C TRP A 35 2.42 -16.71 -3.90
N PHE A 36 1.76 -17.19 -2.84
CA PHE A 36 1.39 -16.38 -1.69
C PHE A 36 2.54 -16.34 -0.68
N ASP A 37 2.99 -15.15 -0.28
CA ASP A 37 4.02 -14.96 0.73
C ASP A 37 3.36 -14.69 2.09
N GLU A 38 3.22 -15.73 2.91
CA GLU A 38 2.56 -15.68 4.22
C GLU A 38 3.17 -14.63 5.16
N SER A 39 4.48 -14.40 5.07
CA SER A 39 5.17 -13.44 5.95
C SER A 39 4.73 -11.99 5.71
N SER A 40 4.41 -11.65 4.46
CA SER A 40 4.04 -10.29 4.07
C SER A 40 2.55 -10.12 3.77
N GLY A 41 1.86 -11.23 3.48
CA GLY A 41 0.45 -11.30 3.08
C GLY A 41 0.20 -10.92 1.62
N TYR A 42 1.23 -10.89 0.77
CA TYR A 42 1.09 -10.50 -0.64
C TYR A 42 1.33 -11.69 -1.57
N HIS A 43 0.67 -11.69 -2.71
CA HIS A 43 1.10 -12.54 -3.83
C HIS A 43 2.34 -11.97 -4.51
N ARG A 44 3.30 -12.84 -4.80
CA ARG A 44 4.54 -12.50 -5.49
C ARG A 44 4.66 -13.28 -6.78
N ILE A 45 5.21 -12.62 -7.79
CA ILE A 45 5.57 -13.22 -9.08
C ILE A 45 7.05 -13.04 -9.34
N SER A 46 7.62 -13.92 -10.14
CA SER A 46 8.98 -13.78 -10.66
C SER A 46 8.93 -13.44 -12.15
N ILE A 47 9.61 -12.37 -12.55
CA ILE A 47 9.77 -11.94 -13.93
C ILE A 47 11.25 -11.71 -14.16
N ASP A 48 11.83 -12.37 -15.17
CA ASP A 48 13.26 -12.27 -15.51
C ASP A 48 14.17 -12.39 -14.28
N LYS A 49 13.87 -13.37 -13.42
CA LYS A 49 14.57 -13.68 -12.15
C LYS A 49 14.46 -12.60 -11.06
N LYS A 50 13.64 -11.57 -11.25
CA LYS A 50 13.34 -10.53 -10.25
C LYS A 50 11.95 -10.75 -9.64
N LEU A 51 11.84 -10.50 -8.34
CA LEU A 51 10.59 -10.69 -7.60
C LEU A 51 9.79 -9.40 -7.54
N PHE A 52 8.49 -9.51 -7.79
CA PHE A 52 7.55 -8.39 -7.75
C PHE A 52 6.25 -8.79 -7.05
N LYS A 53 5.53 -7.82 -6.48
CA LYS A 53 4.15 -8.03 -6.02
C LYS A 53 3.23 -8.21 -7.23
N ARG A 54 2.29 -9.14 -7.14
CA ARG A 54 1.29 -9.38 -8.19
C ARG A 54 0.44 -8.14 -8.45
N SER A 55 -0.01 -7.45 -7.40
CA SER A 55 -0.75 -6.18 -7.51
C SER A 55 -0.08 -5.14 -8.42
N ARG A 56 1.25 -5.00 -8.34
CA ARG A 56 2.00 -4.08 -9.23
C ARG A 56 1.95 -4.52 -10.69
N ALA A 57 2.05 -5.82 -10.95
CA ALA A 57 1.97 -6.32 -12.32
C ALA A 57 0.55 -6.18 -12.89
N VAL A 58 -0.48 -6.48 -12.09
CA VAL A 58 -1.89 -6.23 -12.46
C VAL A 58 -2.08 -4.77 -12.83
N TRP A 59 -1.67 -3.83 -11.96
CA TRP A 59 -1.77 -2.41 -12.28
C TRP A 59 -1.08 -2.05 -13.59
N ILE A 60 0.17 -2.49 -13.78
CA ILE A 60 0.94 -2.12 -14.99
C ILE A 60 0.31 -2.71 -16.26
N MET A 61 -0.21 -3.94 -16.21
CA MET A 61 -0.89 -4.58 -17.34
C MET A 61 -2.08 -3.76 -17.86
N HIS A 62 -2.82 -3.11 -16.96
CA HIS A 62 -4.02 -2.34 -17.31
C HIS A 62 -3.75 -0.85 -17.48
N ASN A 63 -3.09 -0.21 -16.51
CA ASN A 63 -2.95 1.23 -16.40
C ASN A 63 -1.59 1.76 -16.87
N GLY A 64 -0.57 0.89 -16.98
CA GLY A 64 0.78 1.28 -17.39
C GLY A 64 1.71 1.58 -16.21
N SER A 65 2.79 2.32 -16.47
CA SER A 65 3.85 2.53 -15.48
C SER A 65 3.35 3.17 -14.20
N ILE A 66 3.88 2.71 -13.06
CA ILE A 66 3.68 3.33 -11.75
C ILE A 66 4.76 4.40 -11.58
N PRO A 67 4.42 5.67 -11.32
CA PRO A 67 5.42 6.70 -11.06
C PRO A 67 6.23 6.38 -9.79
N ASP A 68 7.48 6.84 -9.72
CA ASP A 68 8.45 6.42 -8.69
C ASP A 68 8.05 6.81 -7.26
N ASP A 69 7.30 7.90 -7.11
CA ASP A 69 6.78 8.42 -5.85
C ASP A 69 5.47 7.75 -5.39
N TYR A 70 4.91 6.85 -6.22
CA TYR A 70 3.65 6.15 -5.94
C TYR A 70 3.84 4.66 -5.62
N GLN A 71 2.89 4.15 -4.84
CA GLN A 71 2.77 2.77 -4.41
C GLN A 71 1.35 2.28 -4.67
N ILE A 72 1.24 0.97 -4.90
CA ILE A 72 -0.07 0.32 -5.01
C ILE A 72 -0.60 0.03 -3.60
N ASP A 73 -1.80 0.50 -3.34
CA ASP A 73 -2.59 0.26 -2.14
C ASP A 73 -3.87 -0.52 -2.49
N HIS A 74 -4.31 -1.35 -1.55
CA HIS A 74 -5.55 -2.12 -1.65
C HIS A 74 -6.66 -1.35 -0.92
N ILE A 75 -7.70 -0.93 -1.64
CA ILE A 75 -8.77 -0.07 -1.13
C ILE A 75 -9.48 -0.74 0.06
N ASN A 76 -9.78 -2.04 -0.05
CA ASN A 76 -10.40 -2.82 1.02
C ASN A 76 -9.41 -3.29 2.11
N ARG A 77 -8.11 -2.96 1.99
CA ARG A 77 -7.02 -3.39 2.88
C ARG A 77 -6.78 -4.90 2.96
N VAL A 78 -7.31 -5.65 1.99
CA VAL A 78 -7.08 -7.09 1.82
C VAL A 78 -5.97 -7.26 0.78
N LYS A 79 -4.80 -7.70 1.25
CA LYS A 79 -3.53 -7.63 0.50
C LYS A 79 -3.40 -8.66 -0.64
N ASP A 80 -4.23 -9.69 -0.63
CA ASP A 80 -4.30 -10.75 -1.64
C ASP A 80 -5.44 -10.54 -2.65
N ASP A 81 -6.33 -9.58 -2.42
CA ASP A 81 -7.37 -9.17 -3.35
C ASP A 81 -6.83 -8.19 -4.40
N ASP A 82 -6.10 -8.75 -5.37
CA ASP A 82 -5.43 -7.98 -6.43
C ASP A 82 -6.35 -7.62 -7.60
N ARG A 83 -7.67 -7.63 -7.44
CA ARG A 83 -8.61 -7.18 -8.48
C ARG A 83 -8.36 -5.70 -8.79
N LEU A 84 -8.36 -5.35 -10.09
CA LEU A 84 -7.99 -4.01 -10.55
C LEU A 84 -8.83 -2.90 -9.90
N ASP A 85 -10.14 -3.12 -9.71
CA ASP A 85 -11.07 -2.20 -9.06
C ASP A 85 -10.79 -1.97 -7.56
N ASN A 86 -10.01 -2.86 -6.94
CA ASN A 86 -9.57 -2.77 -5.56
C ASN A 86 -8.16 -2.13 -5.41
N LEU A 87 -7.48 -1.80 -6.51
CA LEU A 87 -6.16 -1.19 -6.48
C LEU A 87 -6.26 0.34 -6.68
N ARG A 88 -5.34 1.08 -6.06
CA ARG A 88 -5.12 2.51 -6.32
C ARG A 88 -3.67 2.90 -6.16
N LEU A 89 -3.28 4.04 -6.71
CA LEU A 89 -1.99 4.66 -6.48
C LEU A 89 -2.04 5.64 -5.31
N LEU A 90 -1.14 5.46 -4.35
CA LEU A 90 -0.90 6.37 -3.25
C LEU A 90 0.56 6.82 -3.22
N THR A 91 0.80 8.07 -2.89
CA THR A 91 2.14 8.51 -2.49
C THR A 91 2.59 7.79 -1.21
N HIS A 92 3.89 7.81 -0.93
CA HIS A 92 4.41 7.25 0.33
C HIS A 92 3.71 7.85 1.57
N GLN A 93 3.47 9.15 1.55
CA GLN A 93 2.84 9.88 2.65
C GLN A 93 1.38 9.46 2.86
N GLU A 94 0.59 9.42 1.78
CA GLU A 94 -0.81 8.97 1.86
C GLU A 94 -0.91 7.52 2.36
N ASN A 95 0.02 6.66 1.94
CA ASN A 95 0.07 5.30 2.46
C ASN A 95 0.39 5.27 3.96
N GLN A 96 1.25 6.16 4.47
CA GLN A 96 1.51 6.28 5.92
C GLN A 96 0.28 6.75 6.70
N PHE A 97 -0.61 7.56 6.11
CA PHE A 97 -1.84 8.00 6.78
C PHE A 97 -2.79 6.84 7.12
N ASN A 98 -2.72 5.74 6.36
CA ASN A 98 -3.46 4.50 6.63
C ASN A 98 -2.93 3.74 7.86
N LYS A 99 -1.73 4.05 8.35
CA LYS A 99 -1.16 3.39 9.53
C LYS A 99 -1.95 3.77 10.79
N LYS A 100 -2.34 2.77 11.58
CA LYS A 100 -2.98 2.99 12.88
C LYS A 100 -1.92 3.48 13.87
N GLY A 101 -2.14 4.67 14.44
CA GLY A 101 -1.30 5.26 15.47
C GLY A 101 -2.14 5.94 16.54
N LYS A 102 -1.63 6.01 17.77
CA LYS A 102 -2.33 6.68 18.89
C LYS A 102 -2.43 8.20 18.67
N GLY A 103 -1.39 8.80 18.08
CA GLY A 103 -1.32 10.25 17.86
C GLY A 103 -0.83 11.07 19.05
N TYR A 104 -0.53 10.41 20.17
CA TYR A 104 -0.03 11.04 21.38
C TYR A 104 0.97 10.14 22.12
N THR A 105 1.71 10.74 23.04
CA THR A 105 2.66 10.08 23.96
C THR A 105 2.60 10.74 25.32
N TYR A 106 2.71 9.98 26.41
CA TYR A 106 2.82 10.56 27.76
C TYR A 106 4.22 11.16 27.98
N CYS A 107 4.28 12.45 28.34
CA CYS A 107 5.50 13.15 28.70
C CYS A 107 5.63 13.17 30.22
N LYS A 108 6.63 12.43 30.74
CA LYS A 108 6.85 12.32 32.19
C LYS A 108 7.26 13.65 32.82
N GLN A 109 8.04 14.48 32.13
CA GLN A 109 8.52 15.76 32.65
C GLN A 109 7.39 16.79 32.80
N ALA A 110 6.44 16.79 31.85
CA ALA A 110 5.29 17.68 31.89
C ALA A 110 4.09 17.08 32.64
N CYS A 111 4.16 15.81 33.04
CA CYS A 111 3.03 15.03 33.56
C CYS A 111 1.76 15.14 32.69
N LYS A 112 1.93 15.23 31.36
CA LYS A 112 0.86 15.49 30.39
C LYS A 112 1.00 14.62 29.15
N PHE A 113 -0.09 14.42 28.43
CA PHE A 113 -0.13 13.75 27.13
C PHE A 113 0.21 14.74 26.01
N LYS A 114 1.34 14.53 25.34
CA LYS A 114 1.76 15.28 24.14
C LYS A 114 1.08 14.71 22.91
N ALA A 115 0.24 15.49 22.23
CA ALA A 115 -0.34 15.10 20.93
C ALA A 115 0.50 15.67 19.77
N ARG A 116 0.62 14.90 18.70
CA ARG A 116 1.39 15.27 17.49
C ARG A 116 0.87 14.56 16.24
N ILE A 117 1.02 15.19 15.10
CA ILE A 117 0.72 14.60 13.79
C ILE A 117 1.88 14.83 12.83
N ASN A 118 2.13 13.90 11.91
CA ASN A 118 3.17 14.05 10.90
C ASN A 118 2.52 14.31 9.53
N VAL A 119 3.03 15.34 8.84
CA VAL A 119 2.61 15.75 7.50
C VAL A 119 3.87 16.17 6.74
N GLU A 120 4.12 15.62 5.56
CA GLU A 120 5.27 15.94 4.70
C GLU A 120 6.61 15.83 5.43
N ASN A 121 6.78 14.76 6.23
CA ASN A 121 7.94 14.52 7.09
C ASN A 121 8.18 15.58 8.18
N LYS A 122 7.21 16.46 8.45
CA LYS A 122 7.23 17.45 9.53
C LYS A 122 6.27 17.04 10.64
N GLU A 123 6.75 17.11 11.87
CA GLU A 123 5.91 16.96 13.06
C GLU A 123 5.20 18.28 13.35
N ILE A 124 3.88 18.24 13.39
CA ILE A 124 3.03 19.33 13.87
C ILE A 124 2.66 19.01 15.32
N TYR A 125 2.99 19.95 16.21
CA TYR A 125 2.65 19.88 17.64
C TYR A 125 1.20 20.33 17.84
N LEU A 126 0.40 19.49 18.52
CA LEU A 126 -1.03 19.72 18.73
C LEU A 126 -1.37 20.16 20.16
N GLY A 127 -0.42 20.10 21.08
CA GLY A 127 -0.63 20.50 22.48
C GLY A 127 -0.21 19.45 23.51
N TYR A 128 -0.31 19.86 24.77
CA TYR A 128 -0.26 19.00 25.95
C TYR A 128 -1.63 18.96 26.60
N PHE A 129 -2.07 17.76 27.00
CA PHE A 129 -3.37 17.52 27.59
C PHE A 129 -3.22 16.75 28.90
N ASP A 130 -4.18 16.91 29.81
CA ASP A 130 -4.15 16.24 31.11
C ASP A 130 -4.62 14.78 30.99
N THR A 131 -5.44 14.49 29.97
CA THR A 131 -5.98 13.14 29.74
C THR A 131 -5.60 12.55 28.38
N GLU A 132 -5.61 11.22 28.27
CA GLU A 132 -5.42 10.52 26.99
C GLU A 132 -6.53 10.85 25.98
N GLN A 133 -7.76 11.00 26.47
CA GLN A 133 -8.94 11.25 25.67
C GLN A 133 -8.83 12.59 24.94
N GLU A 134 -8.44 13.65 25.65
CA GLU A 134 -8.24 14.98 25.05
C GLU A 134 -7.13 14.96 24.00
N ALA A 135 -5.97 14.35 24.32
CA ALA A 135 -4.88 14.22 23.37
C ALA A 135 -5.27 13.42 22.12
N ARG A 136 -6.11 12.39 22.30
CA ARG A 136 -6.63 11.58 21.21
C ARG A 136 -7.62 12.35 20.34
N LEU A 137 -8.51 13.15 20.94
CA LEU A 137 -9.46 14.00 20.23
C LEU A 137 -8.74 15.05 19.38
N ALA A 138 -7.77 15.77 19.95
CA ALA A 138 -6.97 16.75 19.22
C ALA A 138 -6.23 16.13 18.01
N TYR A 139 -5.69 14.92 18.17
CA TYR A 139 -5.10 14.20 17.03
C TYR A 139 -6.14 13.77 15.99
N LEU A 140 -7.34 13.35 16.39
CA LEU A 140 -8.39 12.95 15.44
C LEU A 140 -8.85 14.13 14.58
N GLU A 141 -9.05 15.29 15.19
CA GLU A 141 -9.39 16.53 14.50
C GLU A 141 -8.30 16.91 13.50
N ALA A 142 -7.05 17.00 13.95
CA ALA A 142 -5.91 17.27 13.07
C ALA A 142 -5.77 16.21 11.95
N LYS A 143 -6.10 14.95 12.23
CA LYS A 143 -6.08 13.87 11.23
C LYS A 143 -7.11 14.10 10.14
N THR A 144 -8.33 14.55 10.48
CA THR A 144 -9.36 14.84 9.46
C THR A 144 -8.95 15.99 8.54
N GLU A 145 -8.19 16.96 9.04
CA GLU A 145 -7.74 18.11 8.26
C GLU A 145 -6.49 17.81 7.43
N HIS A 146 -5.52 17.09 7.99
CA HIS A 146 -4.20 16.94 7.37
C HIS A 146 -3.96 15.60 6.67
N HIS A 147 -4.60 14.50 7.09
CA HIS A 147 -4.37 13.16 6.52
C HIS A 147 -5.37 12.86 5.40
N ILE A 148 -5.48 13.78 4.44
CA ILE A 148 -6.33 13.62 3.27
C ILE A 148 -5.64 12.68 2.28
N ILE A 149 -6.34 11.63 1.86
CA ILE A 149 -5.88 10.69 0.83
C ILE A 149 -6.55 11.06 -0.48
N ARG A 150 -5.77 11.46 -1.49
CA ARG A 150 -6.22 11.87 -2.83
C ARG A 150 -5.86 10.87 -3.92
N GLY A 151 -5.64 9.61 -3.53
CA GLY A 151 -5.15 8.54 -4.40
C GLY A 151 -5.81 8.51 -5.78
N MET A 152 -5.01 8.17 -6.79
CA MET A 152 -5.48 8.04 -8.17
C MET A 152 -5.96 6.61 -8.42
N GLN A 153 -7.12 6.48 -9.09
CA GLN A 153 -7.64 5.21 -9.62
C GLN A 153 -7.41 5.15 -11.13
#